data_AF-A0AA42U587-F1
#
_entry.id   AF-A0AA42U587-F1
#
_cell.length_a   1.000
_cell.length_b   1.000
_cell.length_c   1.000
_cell.angle_alpha   90.00
_cell.angle_beta   90.00
_cell.angle_gamma   90.00
#
_symmetry.space_group_name_H-M   'P 1'
#
loop_
_entity.id
_entity.type
_entity.pdbx_description
1 polymer ?
#
loop_
_entity_poly.entity_id
_entity_poly.type
_entity_poly.pdbx_seq_one_letter_code
_entity_poly.pdbx_strand_id
1 'polypeptide(L)'
;MSTQKNLKNWELKNNSLKERIEFLMTPEELEKPYSFASRVGLPKGTFTGIWVNGRQSLHKSTIDRICQATGANAGWLATGHGQPYDIDVEEETNQRSTANHVAGVSALSVNVKEKEELNEDLMEQLESHTLDSSLLQQAFDTLDQALKTTGRVMQSKGRSRFVATVYASLKENEEMDTEVLQDCILTVEEALKSTRRYMSPKAKTDLILVIYELYSGNASYKEAMTSTINQLIRSVS
;
A
#
# COMPACT_ATOMS: atom_id res chain seq x y z
N MET A 1 49.97 -5.35 23.92
CA MET A 1 49.33 -5.92 22.71
C MET A 1 47.83 -5.93 22.97
N SER A 2 47.15 -4.90 22.49
CA SER A 2 46.32 -4.95 21.27
C SER A 2 45.02 -5.74 21.43
N THR A 3 43.93 -5.01 21.63
CA THR A 3 42.77 -5.17 20.76
C THR A 3 42.06 -3.82 20.63
N GLN A 4 42.70 -2.87 19.94
CA GLN A 4 41.93 -1.82 19.28
C GLN A 4 41.11 -2.54 18.20
N LYS A 5 39.84 -2.83 18.53
CA LYS A 5 38.84 -3.20 17.53
C LYS A 5 38.96 -2.17 16.42
N ASN A 6 39.26 -2.64 15.23
CA ASN A 6 39.33 -1.84 14.01
C ASN A 6 37.89 -1.39 13.71
N LEU A 7 37.44 -0.30 14.35
CA LEU A 7 36.16 0.32 14.03
C LEU A 7 36.24 0.71 12.55
N LYS A 8 35.28 0.24 11.76
CA LYS A 8 35.27 0.55 10.33
C LYS A 8 35.21 2.08 10.21
N ASN A 9 35.98 2.66 9.29
CA ASN A 9 36.18 4.11 9.15
C ASN A 9 34.88 4.93 8.96
N TRP A 10 33.73 4.28 8.73
CA TRP A 10 32.41 4.92 8.66
C TRP A 10 31.69 5.01 10.02
N GLU A 11 32.12 4.31 11.07
CA GLU A 11 31.52 4.35 12.42
C GLU A 11 31.90 5.61 13.22
N LEU A 12 32.74 6.49 12.66
CA LEU A 12 33.38 7.59 13.39
C LEU A 12 32.46 8.76 13.76
N LYS A 13 31.27 8.87 13.15
CA LYS A 13 30.22 9.83 13.53
C LYS A 13 28.83 9.27 13.23
N ASN A 14 28.29 8.47 14.14
CA ASN A 14 26.86 8.18 14.11
C ASN A 14 26.10 9.44 14.55
N ASN A 15 25.18 9.88 13.71
CA ASN A 15 24.26 10.95 14.02
C ASN A 15 22.85 10.51 13.62
N SER A 16 21.84 11.20 14.16
CA SER A 16 20.45 10.78 13.95
C SER A 16 20.06 10.72 12.47
N LEU A 17 20.64 11.58 11.63
CA LEU A 17 20.39 11.57 10.19
C LEU A 17 20.94 10.29 9.53
N LYS A 18 22.13 9.85 9.94
CA LYS A 18 22.77 8.65 9.41
C LYS A 18 21.95 7.39 9.74
N GLU A 19 21.46 7.29 10.97
CA GLU A 19 20.60 6.18 11.41
C GLU A 19 19.30 6.13 10.58
N ARG A 20 18.71 7.29 10.27
CA ARG A 20 17.55 7.36 9.38
C ARG A 20 17.87 6.94 7.95
N ILE A 21 19.05 7.30 7.43
CA ILE A 21 19.48 6.84 6.10
C ILE A 21 19.75 5.34 6.09
N GLU A 22 20.34 4.80 7.16
CA GLU A 22 20.59 3.37 7.34
C GLU A 22 19.28 2.57 7.38
N PHE A 23 18.25 3.10 8.05
CA PHE A 23 16.91 2.50 8.06
C PHE A 23 16.29 2.36 6.66
N LEU A 24 16.67 3.21 5.70
CA LEU A 24 16.17 3.19 4.33
C LEU A 24 17.00 2.30 3.39
N MET A 25 18.06 1.67 3.90
CA MET A 25 18.93 0.78 3.14
C MET A 25 18.41 -0.66 3.15
N THR A 26 18.61 -1.34 2.02
CA THR A 26 18.46 -2.80 1.93
C THR A 26 19.64 -3.51 2.60
N PRO A 27 19.54 -4.80 2.93
CA PRO A 27 20.65 -5.57 3.51
C PRO A 27 21.94 -5.52 2.67
N GLU A 28 21.81 -5.57 1.34
CA GLU A 28 22.94 -5.45 0.40
C GLU A 28 23.59 -4.07 0.45
N GLU A 29 22.80 -3.02 0.66
CA GLU A 29 23.27 -1.65 0.80
C GLU A 29 23.97 -1.40 2.14
N LEU A 30 23.58 -2.11 3.20
CA LEU A 30 24.31 -2.06 4.48
C LEU A 30 25.73 -2.63 4.33
N GLU A 31 25.92 -3.65 3.51
CA GLU A 31 27.25 -4.17 3.18
C GLU A 31 28.02 -3.22 2.24
N LYS A 32 27.31 -2.56 1.32
CA LYS A 32 27.88 -1.65 0.31
C LYS A 32 27.15 -0.31 0.29
N PRO A 33 27.39 0.60 1.25
CA PRO A 33 26.59 1.82 1.41
C PRO A 33 26.55 2.75 0.19
N TYR A 34 27.58 2.74 -0.64
CA TYR A 34 27.59 3.54 -1.87
C TYR A 34 26.59 3.06 -2.93
N SER A 35 26.11 1.82 -2.86
CA SER A 35 25.04 1.33 -3.75
C SER A 35 23.71 2.03 -3.48
N PHE A 36 23.44 2.43 -2.23
CA PHE A 36 22.32 3.30 -1.89
C PHE A 36 22.38 4.63 -2.64
N ALA A 37 23.55 5.29 -2.65
CA ALA A 37 23.74 6.55 -3.36
C ALA A 37 23.40 6.43 -4.85
N SER A 38 23.79 5.32 -5.48
CA SER A 38 23.45 5.02 -6.87
C SER A 38 21.96 4.82 -7.05
N ARG A 39 21.29 4.08 -6.15
CA ARG A 39 19.84 3.84 -6.22
C ARG A 39 19.03 5.14 -6.07
N VAL A 40 19.38 5.97 -5.10
CA VAL A 40 18.64 7.22 -4.82
C VAL A 40 19.09 8.42 -5.68
N GLY A 41 19.98 8.21 -6.65
CA GLY A 41 20.43 9.26 -7.57
C GLY A 41 21.25 10.39 -6.89
N LEU A 42 22.03 10.04 -5.86
CA LEU A 42 22.91 10.98 -5.16
C LEU A 42 24.35 10.92 -5.69
N PRO A 43 24.99 12.09 -5.94
CA PRO A 43 26.40 12.12 -6.25
C PRO A 43 27.25 11.48 -5.14
N LYS A 44 28.28 10.72 -5.52
CA LYS A 44 29.18 10.01 -4.58
C LYS A 44 29.79 10.95 -3.52
N GLY A 45 30.10 12.18 -3.89
CA GLY A 45 30.61 13.20 -2.97
C GLY A 45 29.58 13.62 -1.91
N THR A 46 28.33 13.83 -2.33
CA THR A 46 27.22 14.18 -1.42
C THR A 46 26.97 13.07 -0.42
N PHE A 47 26.92 11.81 -0.88
CA PHE A 47 26.73 10.66 0.00
C PHE A 47 27.92 10.46 0.95
N THR A 48 29.17 10.64 0.49
CA THR A 48 30.34 10.63 1.38
C THR A 48 30.22 11.68 2.49
N GLY A 49 29.74 12.88 2.18
CA GLY A 49 29.51 13.92 3.18
C GLY A 49 28.48 13.52 4.26
N ILE A 50 27.43 12.80 3.86
CA ILE A 50 26.40 12.30 4.78
C ILE A 50 26.96 11.12 5.60
N TRP A 51 27.49 10.11 4.91
CA TRP A 51 27.80 8.80 5.47
C TRP A 51 29.12 8.72 6.22
N VAL A 52 30.13 9.47 5.77
CA VAL A 52 31.49 9.46 6.35
C VAL A 52 31.72 10.69 7.21
N ASN A 53 31.35 11.87 6.71
CA ASN A 53 31.65 13.13 7.41
C ASN A 53 30.61 13.50 8.49
N GLY A 54 29.49 12.75 8.57
CA GLY A 54 28.47 12.92 9.60
C GLY A 54 27.73 14.25 9.49
N ARG A 55 27.30 14.61 8.27
CA ARG A 55 26.45 15.80 8.05
C ARG A 55 25.17 15.68 8.88
N GLN A 56 24.72 16.78 9.48
CA GLN A 56 23.55 16.79 10.38
C GLN A 56 22.25 17.14 9.67
N SER A 57 22.32 17.71 8.47
CA SER A 57 21.15 18.16 7.71
C SER A 57 21.33 17.93 6.20
N LEU A 58 20.22 17.77 5.51
CA LEU A 58 20.16 17.59 4.06
C LEU A 58 19.51 18.80 3.41
N HIS A 59 19.94 19.11 2.19
CA HIS A 59 19.23 20.08 1.37
C HIS A 59 17.90 19.49 0.88
N LYS A 60 16.87 20.32 0.68
CA LYS A 60 15.54 19.88 0.24
C LYS A 60 15.61 18.97 -0.99
N SER A 61 16.36 19.37 -2.02
CA SER A 61 16.54 18.55 -3.22
C SER A 61 17.20 17.18 -2.99
N THR A 62 17.96 17.00 -1.91
CA THR A 62 18.53 15.70 -1.52
C THR A 62 17.49 14.85 -0.80
N ILE A 63 16.67 15.46 0.06
CA ILE A 63 15.55 14.82 0.74
C ILE A 63 14.55 14.32 -0.30
N ASP A 64 14.13 15.18 -1.23
CA ASP A 64 13.14 14.85 -2.26
C ASP A 64 13.58 13.63 -3.09
N ARG A 65 14.86 13.55 -3.47
CA ARG A 65 15.41 12.40 -4.21
C ARG A 65 15.41 11.10 -3.40
N ILE A 66 15.78 11.19 -2.13
CA ILE A 66 15.76 10.02 -1.25
C ILE A 66 14.31 9.56 -1.07
N CYS A 67 13.40 10.46 -0.70
CA CYS A 67 11.98 10.19 -0.51
C CYS A 67 11.35 9.59 -1.78
N GLN A 68 11.65 10.13 -2.96
CA GLN A 68 11.14 9.59 -4.22
C GLN A 68 11.62 8.16 -4.51
N ALA A 69 12.82 7.80 -4.07
CA ALA A 69 13.41 6.49 -4.28
C ALA A 69 13.11 5.48 -3.15
N THR A 70 12.69 5.94 -1.98
CA THR A 70 12.45 5.10 -0.79
C THR A 70 11.00 5.10 -0.31
N GLY A 71 10.17 6.04 -0.76
CA GLY A 71 8.82 6.27 -0.23
C GLY A 71 8.79 6.92 1.16
N ALA A 72 9.94 7.37 1.67
CA ALA A 72 10.02 7.90 3.03
C ALA A 72 9.39 9.30 3.15
N ASN A 73 8.80 9.60 4.32
CA ASN A 73 8.29 10.93 4.64
C ASN A 73 9.45 11.95 4.75
N ALA A 74 9.31 13.08 4.05
CA ALA A 74 10.34 14.13 4.00
C ALA A 74 10.59 14.80 5.35
N GLY A 75 9.55 15.03 6.14
CA GLY A 75 9.62 15.63 7.47
C GLY A 75 10.38 14.72 8.45
N TRP A 76 10.07 13.43 8.44
CA TRP A 76 10.77 12.43 9.23
C TRP A 76 12.23 12.30 8.81
N LEU A 77 12.54 12.25 7.51
CA LEU A 77 13.92 12.16 7.06
C LEU A 77 14.76 13.37 7.50
N ALA A 78 14.18 14.58 7.39
CA ALA A 78 14.85 15.82 7.76
C ALA A 78 15.10 15.95 9.26
N THR A 79 14.08 15.65 10.07
CA THR A 79 14.08 16.02 11.51
C THR A 79 14.12 14.82 12.45
N GLY A 80 13.68 13.65 11.99
CA GLY A 80 13.44 12.46 12.79
C GLY A 80 12.11 12.48 13.55
N HIS A 81 11.29 13.51 13.40
CA HIS A 81 9.96 13.58 14.00
C HIS A 81 8.89 12.97 13.09
N GLY A 82 7.89 12.33 13.68
CA GLY A 82 6.85 11.62 12.95
C GLY A 82 7.24 10.18 12.60
N GLN A 83 6.69 9.67 11.50
CA GLN A 83 6.87 8.28 11.08
C GLN A 83 7.68 8.21 9.78
N PRO A 84 8.51 7.17 9.56
CA PRO A 84 9.34 7.05 8.36
C PRO A 84 8.55 7.00 7.07
N TYR A 85 7.32 6.50 7.14
CA TYR A 85 6.37 6.42 6.06
C TYR A 85 5.09 7.08 6.53
N ASP A 86 4.37 7.69 5.60
CA ASP A 86 3.04 8.18 5.90
C ASP A 86 2.19 6.98 6.32
N ILE A 87 1.70 7.04 7.56
CA ILE A 87 0.64 6.16 8.01
C ILE A 87 -0.61 6.82 7.45
N ASP A 88 -1.33 6.14 6.57
CA ASP A 88 -2.71 6.48 6.26
C ASP A 88 -3.54 6.24 7.52
N VAL A 89 -3.45 7.16 8.48
CA VAL A 89 -4.40 7.27 9.58
C VAL A 89 -5.61 7.93 8.96
N GLU A 90 -6.59 7.11 8.58
CA GLU A 90 -7.94 7.59 8.39
C GLU A 90 -8.37 8.21 9.73
N GLU A 91 -8.37 9.55 9.79
CA GLU A 91 -8.96 10.29 10.91
C GLU A 91 -10.47 9.97 10.95
N GLU A 92 -10.87 9.04 11.82
CA GLU A 92 -12.22 9.02 12.36
C GLU A 92 -12.47 10.33 13.12
N THR A 93 -12.99 11.37 12.48
CA THR A 93 -13.89 12.33 13.13
C THR A 93 -14.67 13.17 12.11
N ASN A 94 -15.93 12.82 11.87
CA ASN A 94 -17.04 13.77 12.01
C ASN A 94 -18.39 13.11 11.75
N GLN A 95 -19.21 13.04 12.81
CA GLN A 95 -20.62 13.41 12.75
C GLN A 95 -21.21 13.42 14.17
N ARG A 96 -21.18 14.59 14.82
CA ARG A 96 -22.26 14.99 15.73
C ARG A 96 -22.50 16.50 15.65
N SER A 97 -23.71 16.81 15.22
CA SER A 97 -24.47 18.03 15.49
C SER A 97 -24.09 19.29 14.70
N THR A 98 -24.84 19.52 13.62
CA THR A 98 -25.38 20.87 13.36
C THR A 98 -26.89 20.76 13.10
N ALA A 99 -27.65 21.23 14.08
CA ALA A 99 -29.04 21.62 13.91
C ALA A 99 -29.09 22.93 13.11
N ASN A 100 -29.89 22.97 12.04
CA ASN A 100 -30.94 23.95 11.77
C ASN A 100 -31.14 24.28 10.28
N HIS A 101 -32.44 24.37 9.94
CA HIS A 101 -33.08 25.06 8.80
C HIS A 101 -32.81 24.52 7.39
N VAL A 102 -33.84 23.93 6.76
CA VAL A 102 -34.73 24.65 5.82
C VAL A 102 -36.13 24.02 5.84
N ALA A 103 -37.15 24.87 5.86
CA ALA A 103 -38.58 24.54 5.78
C ALA A 103 -39.09 24.55 4.33
N GLY A 104 -40.12 23.74 4.05
CA GLY A 104 -40.93 23.74 2.81
C GLY A 104 -40.34 22.83 1.73
N VAL A 105 -41.05 21.87 1.14
CA VAL A 105 -42.43 21.91 0.62
C VAL A 105 -43.06 20.51 0.69
N SER A 106 -44.37 20.51 0.89
CA SER A 106 -45.26 19.38 1.10
C SER A 106 -45.58 18.58 -0.17
N ALA A 107 -45.98 17.32 0.06
CA ALA A 107 -46.82 16.43 -0.74
C ALA A 107 -46.17 15.66 -1.91
N LEU A 108 -46.08 14.32 -1.75
CA LEU A 108 -47.00 13.38 -2.41
C LEU A 108 -46.82 11.96 -1.82
N SER A 109 -47.89 11.42 -1.23
CA SER A 109 -48.00 10.01 -0.82
C SER A 109 -48.06 9.09 -2.04
N VAL A 110 -47.21 8.07 -2.10
CA VAL A 110 -47.46 6.83 -2.86
C VAL A 110 -46.94 5.62 -2.06
N ASN A 111 -47.76 4.57 -2.04
CA ASN A 111 -47.75 3.36 -1.21
C ASN A 111 -46.40 2.66 -0.98
N VAL A 112 -46.19 2.24 0.28
CA VAL A 112 -44.94 1.66 0.83
C VAL A 112 -44.83 0.13 0.64
N LYS A 113 -45.87 -0.59 0.20
CA LYS A 113 -45.90 -2.06 0.33
C LYS A 113 -45.31 -2.89 -0.82
N GLU A 114 -45.07 -2.31 -2.00
CA GLU A 114 -44.49 -3.07 -3.13
C GLU A 114 -42.96 -2.92 -3.24
N LYS A 115 -42.35 -2.09 -2.39
CA LYS A 115 -40.89 -1.85 -2.40
C LYS A 115 -40.10 -2.78 -1.48
N GLU A 116 -40.76 -3.46 -0.53
CA GLU A 116 -40.06 -4.29 0.46
C GLU A 116 -39.64 -5.65 -0.14
N GLU A 117 -40.49 -6.31 -0.92
CA GLU A 117 -40.18 -7.62 -1.53
C GLU A 117 -39.15 -7.54 -2.67
N LEU A 118 -39.11 -6.43 -3.44
CA LEU A 118 -38.08 -6.21 -4.47
C LEU A 118 -36.71 -5.84 -3.88
N ASN A 119 -36.66 -5.46 -2.61
CA ASN A 119 -35.43 -4.99 -1.97
C ASN A 119 -34.69 -6.12 -1.24
N GLU A 120 -35.38 -7.19 -0.82
CA GLU A 120 -34.74 -8.36 -0.20
C GLU A 120 -33.95 -9.20 -1.22
N ASP A 121 -34.50 -9.50 -2.41
CA ASP A 121 -33.77 -10.23 -3.46
C ASP A 121 -32.55 -9.43 -3.99
N LEU A 122 -32.67 -8.10 -4.09
CA LEU A 122 -31.58 -7.21 -4.50
C LEU A 122 -30.53 -7.04 -3.39
N MET A 123 -30.92 -7.07 -2.11
CA MET A 123 -29.98 -7.05 -0.99
C MET A 123 -29.26 -8.39 -0.83
N GLU A 124 -29.93 -9.53 -1.00
CA GLU A 124 -29.33 -10.86 -0.92
C GLU A 124 -28.32 -11.10 -2.09
N GLN A 125 -28.64 -10.60 -3.29
CA GLN A 125 -27.69 -10.58 -4.41
C GLN A 125 -26.50 -9.64 -4.18
N LEU A 126 -26.73 -8.48 -3.54
CA LEU A 126 -25.66 -7.52 -3.24
C LEU A 126 -24.75 -8.01 -2.11
N GLU A 127 -25.28 -8.72 -1.12
CA GLU A 127 -24.51 -9.36 -0.05
C GLU A 127 -23.62 -10.49 -0.59
N SER A 128 -24.10 -11.30 -1.54
CA SER A 128 -23.33 -12.39 -2.16
C SER A 128 -22.10 -11.93 -2.98
N HIS A 129 -22.10 -10.68 -3.46
CA HIS A 129 -21.05 -10.14 -4.32
C HIS A 129 -20.04 -9.25 -3.58
N THR A 130 -20.21 -9.05 -2.27
CA THR A 130 -19.27 -8.23 -1.49
C THR A 130 -18.18 -9.09 -0.88
N LEU A 131 -16.93 -8.72 -1.16
CA LEU A 131 -15.77 -9.35 -0.54
C LEU A 131 -15.60 -8.80 0.88
N ASP A 132 -15.47 -9.70 1.85
CA ASP A 132 -15.02 -9.33 3.19
C ASP A 132 -13.59 -8.76 3.16
N SER A 133 -13.46 -7.46 3.45
CA SER A 133 -12.19 -6.74 3.51
C SER A 133 -11.21 -7.35 4.53
N SER A 134 -11.71 -7.75 5.70
CA SER A 134 -10.87 -8.28 6.78
C SER A 134 -10.25 -9.62 6.39
N LEU A 135 -11.05 -10.51 5.80
CA LEU A 135 -10.57 -11.82 5.34
C LEU A 135 -9.58 -11.68 4.17
N LEU A 136 -9.80 -10.73 3.27
CA LEU A 136 -8.90 -10.48 2.14
C LEU A 136 -7.56 -9.89 2.59
N GLN A 137 -7.60 -8.95 3.53
CA GLN A 137 -6.39 -8.43 4.16
C GLN A 137 -5.62 -9.55 4.89
N GLN A 138 -6.32 -10.39 5.65
CA GLN A 138 -5.71 -11.54 6.32
C GLN A 138 -5.03 -12.51 5.34
N ALA A 139 -5.60 -12.72 4.15
CA ALA A 139 -5.00 -13.54 3.10
C ALA A 139 -3.70 -12.91 2.56
N PHE A 140 -3.65 -11.59 2.39
CA PHE A 140 -2.42 -10.87 2.02
C PHE A 140 -1.36 -10.91 3.12
N ASP A 141 -1.74 -10.70 4.38
CA ASP A 141 -0.83 -10.77 5.52
C ASP A 141 -0.22 -12.17 5.64
N THR A 142 -1.03 -13.21 5.40
CA THR A 142 -0.59 -14.61 5.38
C THR A 142 0.44 -14.85 4.26
N LEU A 143 0.21 -14.31 3.06
CA LEU A 143 1.15 -14.40 1.95
C LEU A 143 2.48 -13.73 2.29
N ASP A 144 2.45 -12.49 2.77
CA ASP A 144 3.66 -11.71 3.05
C ASP A 144 4.45 -12.35 4.19
N GLN A 145 3.77 -12.87 5.22
CA GLN A 145 4.41 -13.62 6.30
C GLN A 145 5.05 -14.93 5.78
N ALA A 146 4.37 -15.69 4.91
CA ALA A 146 4.92 -16.92 4.33
C ALA A 146 6.16 -16.66 3.46
N LEU A 147 6.15 -15.60 2.67
CA LEU A 147 7.30 -15.21 1.84
C LEU A 147 8.47 -14.70 2.70
N LYS A 148 8.17 -13.94 3.76
CA LYS A 148 9.17 -13.48 4.72
C LYS A 148 9.83 -14.65 5.46
N THR A 149 9.06 -15.63 5.91
CA THR A 149 9.59 -16.82 6.61
C THR A 149 10.40 -17.72 5.67
N THR A 150 9.97 -17.90 4.42
CA THR A 150 10.67 -18.77 3.46
C THR A 150 11.85 -18.07 2.77
N GLY A 151 11.94 -16.75 2.85
CA GLY A 151 12.93 -15.94 2.11
C GLY A 151 12.77 -16.04 0.59
N ARG A 152 11.59 -16.45 0.11
CA ARG A 152 11.30 -16.66 -1.31
C ARG A 152 10.47 -15.52 -1.86
N VAL A 153 10.60 -15.31 -3.17
CA VAL A 153 9.76 -14.39 -3.93
C VAL A 153 8.81 -15.19 -4.82
N MET A 154 7.59 -14.70 -4.99
CA MET A 154 6.55 -15.34 -5.79
C MET A 154 6.18 -14.45 -6.98
N GLN A 155 5.98 -15.06 -8.15
CA GLN A 155 5.52 -14.33 -9.35
C GLN A 155 4.06 -13.88 -9.17
N SER A 156 3.64 -12.79 -9.84
CA SER A 156 2.30 -12.19 -9.72
C SER A 156 1.15 -13.19 -9.88
N LYS A 157 1.27 -14.14 -10.83
CA LYS A 157 0.33 -15.25 -11.02
C LYS A 157 0.25 -16.22 -9.83
N GLY A 158 1.38 -16.45 -9.18
CA GLY A 158 1.41 -17.26 -7.97
C GLY A 158 0.77 -16.52 -6.79
N ARG A 159 1.06 -15.22 -6.64
CA ARG A 159 0.55 -14.38 -5.55
C ARG A 159 -0.97 -14.27 -5.59
N SER A 160 -1.53 -13.99 -6.76
CA SER A 160 -2.99 -13.92 -6.97
C SER A 160 -3.70 -15.22 -6.63
N ARG A 161 -3.21 -16.35 -7.16
CA ARG A 161 -3.78 -17.66 -6.87
C ARG A 161 -3.73 -18.00 -5.38
N PHE A 162 -2.60 -17.74 -4.74
CA PHE A 162 -2.43 -18.02 -3.31
C PHE A 162 -3.44 -17.23 -2.47
N VAL A 163 -3.52 -15.92 -2.68
CA VAL A 163 -4.41 -15.04 -1.90
C VAL A 163 -5.87 -15.43 -2.12
N ALA A 164 -6.29 -15.67 -3.36
CA ALA A 164 -7.65 -16.12 -3.67
C ALA A 164 -7.98 -17.47 -3.01
N THR A 165 -7.03 -18.41 -2.99
CA THR A 165 -7.21 -19.72 -2.33
C THR A 165 -7.33 -19.58 -0.82
N VAL A 166 -6.48 -18.77 -0.19
CA VAL A 166 -6.53 -18.53 1.25
C VAL A 166 -7.82 -17.82 1.63
N TYR A 167 -8.22 -16.81 0.86
CA TYR A 167 -9.49 -16.11 1.06
C TYR A 167 -10.69 -17.05 0.99
N ALA A 168 -10.79 -17.86 -0.06
CA ALA A 168 -11.85 -18.85 -0.21
C ALA A 168 -11.87 -19.89 0.93
N SER A 169 -10.69 -20.20 1.48
CA SER A 169 -10.58 -21.11 2.64
C SER A 169 -11.05 -20.45 3.94
N LEU A 170 -10.88 -19.13 4.08
CA LEU A 170 -11.28 -18.36 5.27
C LEU A 170 -12.78 -18.04 5.28
N LYS A 171 -13.40 -17.89 4.11
CA LYS A 171 -14.83 -17.56 3.94
C LYS A 171 -15.74 -18.80 4.15
N GLU A 172 -15.43 -19.65 5.12
CA GLU A 172 -16.05 -20.97 5.36
C GLU A 172 -17.56 -21.03 4.96
N ASN A 173 -17.93 -22.02 4.13
CA ASN A 173 -19.30 -22.38 3.71
C ASN A 173 -19.98 -21.60 2.57
N GLU A 174 -19.25 -20.82 1.76
CA GLU A 174 -19.81 -20.20 0.54
C GLU A 174 -19.00 -20.59 -0.71
N GLU A 175 -19.65 -21.16 -1.73
CA GLU A 175 -19.01 -21.42 -3.03
C GLU A 175 -18.75 -20.08 -3.74
N MET A 176 -17.53 -19.57 -3.61
CA MET A 176 -17.10 -18.37 -4.30
C MET A 176 -16.33 -18.71 -5.58
N ASP A 177 -16.75 -18.12 -6.69
CA ASP A 177 -15.95 -18.12 -7.92
C ASP A 177 -14.67 -17.29 -7.70
N THR A 178 -13.57 -18.00 -7.48
CA THR A 178 -12.24 -17.38 -7.29
C THR A 178 -11.62 -16.84 -8.58
N GLU A 179 -12.17 -17.13 -9.76
CA GLU A 179 -11.56 -16.70 -11.03
C GLU A 179 -11.54 -15.17 -11.15
N VAL A 180 -12.67 -14.51 -10.86
CA VAL A 180 -12.78 -13.05 -10.92
C VAL A 180 -11.85 -12.40 -9.89
N LEU A 181 -11.86 -12.90 -8.65
CA LEU A 181 -10.97 -12.39 -7.59
C LEU A 181 -9.50 -12.56 -7.96
N GLN A 182 -9.13 -13.72 -8.52
CA GLN A 182 -7.76 -13.99 -8.95
C GLN A 182 -7.33 -13.04 -10.06
N ASP A 183 -8.20 -12.76 -11.04
CA ASP A 183 -7.93 -11.81 -12.13
C ASP A 183 -7.74 -10.38 -11.59
N CYS A 184 -8.57 -9.95 -10.64
CA CYS A 184 -8.43 -8.63 -9.99
C CYS A 184 -7.09 -8.52 -9.26
N ILE A 185 -6.74 -9.51 -8.43
CA ILE A 185 -5.46 -9.52 -7.70
C ILE A 185 -4.28 -9.57 -8.67
N LEU A 186 -4.37 -10.39 -9.74
CA LEU A 186 -3.31 -10.51 -10.74
C LEU A 186 -3.04 -9.17 -11.42
N THR A 187 -4.10 -8.46 -11.82
CA THR A 187 -4.00 -7.15 -12.48
C THR A 187 -3.25 -6.15 -11.59
N VAL A 188 -3.61 -6.08 -10.30
CA VAL A 188 -2.93 -5.20 -9.34
C VAL A 188 -1.47 -5.60 -9.14
N GLU A 189 -1.18 -6.90 -8.96
CA GLU A 189 0.18 -7.39 -8.74
C GLU A 189 1.09 -7.24 -9.98
N GLU A 190 0.55 -7.33 -11.20
CA GLU A 190 1.29 -7.04 -12.43
C GLU A 190 1.53 -5.54 -12.63
N ALA A 191 0.56 -4.70 -12.30
CA ALA A 191 0.71 -3.25 -12.33
C ALA A 191 1.78 -2.78 -11.31
N LEU A 192 1.76 -3.31 -10.09
CA LEU A 192 2.78 -3.03 -9.08
C LEU A 192 4.16 -3.52 -9.52
N LYS A 193 4.25 -4.74 -10.07
CA LYS A 193 5.51 -5.29 -10.59
C LYS A 193 6.09 -4.47 -11.74
N SER A 194 5.25 -4.09 -12.72
CA SER A 194 5.68 -3.32 -13.89
C SER A 194 6.13 -1.90 -13.53
N THR A 195 5.45 -1.27 -12.55
CA THR A 195 5.83 0.03 -12.01
C THR A 195 6.94 -0.03 -10.96
N ARG A 196 7.37 -1.24 -10.56
CA ARG A 196 8.33 -1.50 -9.47
C ARG A 196 7.92 -0.85 -8.15
N ARG A 197 6.61 -0.80 -7.90
CA ARG A 197 6.03 -0.24 -6.68
C ARG A 197 5.61 -1.35 -5.73
N TYR A 198 5.51 -0.98 -4.46
CA TYR A 198 4.98 -1.82 -3.40
C TYR A 198 3.72 -1.15 -2.82
N MET A 199 2.80 -1.97 -2.31
CA MET A 199 1.57 -1.52 -1.68
C MET A 199 1.33 -2.38 -0.44
N SER A 200 0.83 -1.78 0.64
CA SER A 200 0.51 -2.52 1.87
C SER A 200 -0.66 -3.49 1.66
N PRO A 201 -0.77 -4.57 2.46
CA PRO A 201 -1.91 -5.49 2.43
C PRO A 201 -3.28 -4.79 2.49
N LYS A 202 -3.43 -3.79 3.37
CA LYS A 202 -4.66 -2.97 3.47
C LYS A 202 -4.96 -2.22 2.17
N ALA A 203 -4.01 -1.41 1.68
CA ALA A 203 -4.23 -0.63 0.46
C ALA A 203 -4.47 -1.50 -0.78
N LYS A 204 -3.85 -2.69 -0.85
CA LYS A 204 -4.15 -3.69 -1.89
C LYS A 204 -5.57 -4.19 -1.79
N THR A 205 -6.01 -4.50 -0.58
CA THR A 205 -7.36 -4.95 -0.28
C THR A 205 -8.36 -3.90 -0.75
N ASP A 206 -8.23 -2.64 -0.33
CA ASP A 206 -9.14 -1.56 -0.70
C ASP A 206 -9.22 -1.37 -2.22
N LEU A 207 -8.07 -1.39 -2.91
CA LEU A 207 -8.03 -1.29 -4.37
C LEU A 207 -8.71 -2.50 -5.05
N ILE A 208 -8.49 -3.71 -4.53
CA ILE A 208 -9.08 -4.94 -5.08
C ILE A 208 -10.59 -4.97 -4.83
N LEU A 209 -11.09 -4.49 -3.69
CA LEU A 209 -12.52 -4.35 -3.41
C LEU A 209 -13.18 -3.46 -4.45
N VAL A 210 -12.62 -2.26 -4.68
CA VAL A 210 -13.12 -1.34 -5.71
C VAL A 210 -13.11 -1.99 -7.09
N ILE A 211 -12.04 -2.69 -7.46
CA ILE A 211 -11.96 -3.39 -8.75
C ILE A 211 -13.01 -4.51 -8.80
N TYR A 212 -13.20 -5.28 -7.74
CA TYR A 212 -14.09 -6.43 -7.71
C TYR A 212 -15.58 -6.01 -7.75
N GLU A 213 -15.96 -4.95 -7.04
CA GLU A 213 -17.29 -4.32 -7.15
C GLU A 213 -17.56 -3.85 -8.58
N LEU A 214 -16.56 -3.28 -9.24
CA LEU A 214 -16.69 -2.84 -10.63
C LEU A 214 -16.80 -4.00 -11.62
N TYR A 215 -16.16 -5.14 -11.35
CA TYR A 215 -16.22 -6.35 -12.18
C TYR A 215 -17.52 -7.13 -12.02
N SER A 216 -18.04 -7.23 -10.79
CA SER A 216 -19.36 -7.82 -10.50
C SER A 216 -20.49 -6.96 -11.07
N GLY A 217 -20.27 -5.65 -11.22
CA GLY A 217 -21.24 -4.72 -11.78
C GLY A 217 -21.44 -4.75 -13.30
N ASN A 218 -20.42 -5.06 -14.14
CA ASN A 218 -20.58 -5.14 -15.61
C ASN A 218 -19.34 -5.73 -16.35
N ALA A 219 -19.54 -6.80 -17.14
CA ALA A 219 -18.50 -7.52 -17.90
C ALA A 219 -17.79 -6.69 -19.01
N SER A 220 -18.30 -5.51 -19.38
CA SER A 220 -17.78 -4.69 -20.49
C SER A 220 -16.56 -3.82 -20.14
N TYR A 221 -16.09 -3.83 -18.89
CA TYR A 221 -15.12 -2.83 -18.40
C TYR A 221 -13.65 -3.30 -18.32
N LYS A 222 -13.32 -4.56 -18.64
CA LYS A 222 -11.96 -5.13 -18.53
C LYS A 222 -10.86 -4.30 -19.24
N GLU A 223 -11.09 -3.88 -20.49
CA GLU A 223 -10.10 -3.10 -21.27
C GLU A 223 -10.02 -1.62 -20.85
N ALA A 224 -11.18 -0.98 -20.63
CA ALA A 224 -11.23 0.41 -20.17
C ALA A 224 -10.59 0.58 -18.78
N MET A 225 -10.75 -0.40 -17.88
CA MET A 225 -10.20 -0.36 -16.53
C MET A 225 -8.69 -0.56 -16.48
N THR A 226 -8.10 -1.36 -17.38
CA THR A 226 -6.63 -1.43 -17.47
C THR A 226 -6.04 -0.04 -17.74
N SER A 227 -6.72 0.76 -18.57
CA SER A 227 -6.34 2.16 -18.80
C SER A 227 -6.54 3.04 -17.57
N THR A 228 -7.69 2.96 -16.90
CA THR A 228 -8.01 3.79 -15.72
C THR A 228 -7.14 3.46 -14.51
N ILE A 229 -6.85 2.18 -14.26
CA ILE A 229 -5.92 1.72 -13.21
C ILE A 229 -4.52 2.26 -13.48
N ASN A 230 -4.05 2.17 -14.73
CA ASN A 230 -2.78 2.78 -15.12
C ASN A 230 -2.77 4.31 -14.96
N GLN A 231 -3.92 4.99 -15.13
CA GLN A 231 -4.06 6.42 -14.89
C GLN A 231 -4.10 6.78 -13.41
N LEU A 232 -4.82 6.03 -12.58
CA LEU A 232 -4.87 6.20 -11.13
C LEU A 232 -3.49 6.01 -10.51
N ILE A 233 -2.79 4.93 -10.87
CA ILE A 233 -1.41 4.70 -10.43
C ILE A 233 -0.47 5.85 -10.84
N ARG A 234 -0.72 6.49 -11.99
CA ARG A 234 0.02 7.68 -12.42
C ARG A 234 -0.41 8.94 -11.69
N SER A 235 -1.67 9.12 -11.33
CA SER A 235 -2.20 10.33 -10.69
C SER A 235 -1.91 10.41 -9.20
N VAL A 236 -1.59 9.28 -8.54
CA VAL A 236 -1.03 9.27 -7.18
C VAL A 236 0.50 9.48 -7.16
N SER A 237 1.11 9.90 -8.29
CA SER A 237 2.52 10.37 -8.36
C SER A 237 2.61 11.87 -8.11
#